data_AF-A0A914P2V6-F1
#
_entry.id   AF-A0A914P2V6-F1
#
_cell.length_a   1.000
_cell.length_b   1.000
_cell.length_c   1.000
_cell.angle_alpha   90.00
_cell.angle_beta   90.00
_cell.angle_gamma   90.00
#
_symmetry.space_group_name_H-M   'P 1'
#
loop_
_entity.id
_entity.type
_entity.pdbx_description
1 polymer ?
#
loop_
_entity_poly.entity_id
_entity_poly.type
_entity_poly.pdbx_seq_one_letter_code
_entity_poly.pdbx_strand_id
1 'polypeptide(L)'
;MIRLIDDNVKLCGKSLALIAPKVVIQDFVTCDLSGNDGVKSLNPKAANGCEMFKNGENGKDGDNGKSSGSLVICASEITNPENLNVILNGGDGSNGQDGGNGLNGKNGVGKKFKKAFGFGTKLKLKTAVIGNIILGGLPGILRARYNESQANATDIKRLKVFSTHKWSSHSMIVYQGTAGSPGGHGGLNGRGGYGGKKGNLTILNVSNADIPIKVESNDGKNGKDGEHGKDGIDGHDGWDVACIKKSFGRLRKYGKFNNEKLKIIITDKEDKDTVYVKSKDVGRGSQCYAKIVVKPLKHSTLKENEQLEVLERTERVSAPEANKVNLNSISKSFQKLCLSSSAINKTEHVMQVGRKYALQVFGIIVH
;
A
#
# COMPACT_ATOMS: atom_id res chain seq x y z
N MET A 1 11.67 46.57 30.42
CA MET A 1 11.52 46.86 28.98
C MET A 1 12.12 45.68 28.24
N ILE A 2 11.46 45.15 27.22
CA ILE A 2 12.08 44.17 26.31
C ILE A 2 12.43 44.94 25.04
N ARG A 3 13.69 44.83 24.60
CA ARG A 3 14.13 45.30 23.29
C ARG A 3 14.41 44.08 22.43
N LEU A 4 13.76 44.02 21.27
CA LEU A 4 14.12 43.09 20.22
C LEU A 4 15.08 43.84 19.30
N ILE A 5 16.34 43.43 19.30
CA ILE A 5 17.44 44.09 18.57
C ILE A 5 18.06 43.05 17.64
N ASP A 6 18.10 43.37 16.35
CA ASP A 6 18.84 42.75 15.23
C ASP A 6 18.71 41.24 14.92
N ASP A 7 18.37 40.37 15.89
CA ASP A 7 18.35 38.93 15.64
C ASP A 7 16.96 38.39 15.34
N ASN A 8 16.82 37.77 14.18
CA ASN A 8 15.65 36.96 13.85
C ASN A 8 15.53 35.79 14.84
N VAL A 9 14.34 35.63 15.41
CA VAL A 9 14.04 34.55 16.36
C VAL A 9 13.47 33.37 15.59
N LYS A 10 14.13 32.20 15.65
CA LYS A 10 13.61 30.96 15.07
C LYS A 10 13.44 29.88 16.14
N LEU A 11 12.19 29.52 16.44
CA LEU A 11 11.84 28.56 17.49
C LEU A 11 10.77 27.58 16.96
N CYS A 12 11.17 26.66 16.09
CA CYS A 12 10.25 25.83 15.34
C CYS A 12 9.28 25.02 16.22
N GLY A 13 7.97 25.26 16.06
CA GLY A 13 6.91 24.59 16.80
C GLY A 13 6.81 24.96 18.28
N LYS A 14 7.59 25.93 18.77
CA LYS A 14 7.60 26.35 20.18
C LYS A 14 6.85 27.67 20.35
N SER A 15 6.03 27.73 21.41
CA SER A 15 5.35 28.97 21.76
C SER A 15 6.28 29.94 22.49
N LEU A 16 6.15 31.23 22.18
CA LEU A 16 6.91 32.32 22.78
C LEU A 16 5.94 33.30 23.46
N ALA A 17 6.32 33.78 24.64
CA ALA A 17 5.58 34.80 25.36
C ALA A 17 6.51 35.99 25.67
N LEU A 18 6.14 37.18 25.21
CA LEU A 18 6.81 38.44 25.50
C LEU A 18 5.98 39.22 26.52
N ILE A 19 6.49 39.38 27.74
CA ILE A 19 5.76 40.00 28.84
C ILE A 19 6.60 41.14 29.40
N ALA A 20 6.22 42.39 29.13
CA ALA A 20 6.92 43.57 29.63
C ALA A 20 6.03 44.81 29.62
N PRO A 21 6.25 45.81 30.50
CA PRO A 21 5.50 47.07 30.44
C PRO A 21 5.59 47.77 29.08
N LYS A 22 6.79 47.75 28.49
CA LYS A 22 7.10 48.31 27.17
C LYS A 22 7.93 47.32 26.36
N VAL A 23 7.50 47.07 25.13
CA VAL A 23 8.23 46.30 24.10
C VAL A 23 8.66 47.28 23.01
N VAL A 24 9.95 47.32 22.71
CA VAL A 24 10.50 48.18 21.65
C VAL A 24 11.09 47.29 20.56
N ILE A 25 10.62 47.49 19.34
CA ILE A 25 11.05 46.77 18.15
C ILE A 25 11.92 47.73 17.36
N GLN A 26 13.23 47.64 17.56
CA GLN A 26 14.14 48.70 17.09
C GLN A 26 14.34 48.59 15.57
N ASP A 27 14.60 47.38 15.10
CA ASP A 27 14.87 47.05 13.69
C ASP A 27 13.82 46.08 13.14
N PHE A 28 13.90 45.79 11.84
CA PHE A 28 13.04 44.78 11.23
C PHE A 28 13.41 43.38 11.72
N VAL A 29 12.55 42.79 12.55
CA VAL A 29 12.78 41.47 13.16
C VAL A 29 11.74 40.47 12.66
N THR A 30 12.18 39.27 12.31
CA THR A 30 11.30 38.13 12.04
C THR A 30 11.27 37.17 13.23
N CYS A 31 10.07 36.85 13.70
CA CYS A 31 9.82 35.81 14.69
C CYS A 31 9.15 34.60 13.99
N ASP A 32 9.95 33.59 13.67
CA ASP A 32 9.52 32.36 13.02
C ASP A 32 9.34 31.23 14.05
N LEU A 33 8.07 30.91 14.33
CA LEU A 33 7.66 29.81 15.21
C LEU A 33 7.10 28.63 14.42
N SER A 34 7.31 28.60 13.11
CA SER A 34 6.72 27.60 12.21
C SER A 34 7.09 26.18 12.61
N GLY A 35 6.17 25.25 12.40
CA GLY A 35 6.43 23.83 12.57
C GLY A 35 7.36 23.30 11.49
N ASN A 36 8.12 22.25 11.80
CA ASN A 36 8.92 21.55 10.80
C ASN A 36 8.03 20.65 9.94
N ASP A 37 8.37 20.55 8.66
CA ASP A 37 7.79 19.55 7.77
C ASP A 37 8.09 18.12 8.24
N GLY A 38 7.23 17.18 7.84
CA GLY A 38 7.49 15.75 7.96
C GLY A 38 8.68 15.34 7.11
N VAL A 39 9.44 14.34 7.56
CA VAL A 39 10.62 13.86 6.83
C VAL A 39 10.17 13.19 5.55
N LYS A 40 10.61 13.73 4.40
CA LYS A 40 10.31 13.14 3.10
C LYS A 40 11.05 11.80 2.98
N SER A 41 10.31 10.74 2.64
CA SER A 41 10.94 9.47 2.27
C SER A 41 11.87 9.68 1.07
N LEU A 42 13.09 9.18 1.15
CA LEU A 42 14.09 9.27 0.08
C LEU A 42 13.75 8.36 -1.11
N ASN A 43 13.01 7.28 -0.86
CA ASN A 43 12.63 6.31 -1.89
C ASN A 43 11.12 6.41 -2.12
N PRO A 44 10.68 6.76 -3.34
CA PRO A 44 9.25 6.92 -3.63
C PRO A 44 8.49 5.59 -3.63
N LYS A 45 9.20 4.46 -3.73
CA LYS A 45 8.59 3.13 -3.83
C LYS A 45 9.31 2.08 -2.98
N ALA A 46 8.54 1.22 -2.33
CA ALA A 46 9.03 0.09 -1.55
C ALA A 46 9.57 -1.03 -2.45
N ALA A 47 10.31 -1.98 -1.87
CA ALA A 47 10.96 -3.02 -2.66
C ALA A 47 9.93 -3.94 -3.32
N ASN A 48 10.16 -4.26 -4.60
CA ASN A 48 9.38 -5.29 -5.28
C ASN A 48 9.70 -6.68 -4.69
N GLY A 49 8.77 -7.62 -4.84
CA GLY A 49 9.01 -9.02 -4.50
C GLY A 49 10.24 -9.55 -5.27
N CYS A 50 11.22 -10.08 -4.55
CA CYS A 50 12.49 -10.53 -5.14
C CYS A 50 12.59 -12.05 -5.35
N GLU A 51 11.64 -12.81 -4.80
CA GLU A 51 11.61 -14.28 -4.87
C GLU A 51 10.23 -14.78 -5.27
N MET A 52 10.16 -16.02 -5.76
CA MET A 52 8.88 -16.64 -6.11
C MET A 52 7.94 -16.62 -4.91
N PHE A 53 6.71 -16.18 -5.13
CA PHE A 53 5.67 -16.02 -4.10
C PHE A 53 5.91 -14.91 -3.08
N LYS A 54 7.00 -14.13 -3.17
CA LYS A 54 7.13 -12.94 -2.33
C LYS A 54 6.31 -11.81 -2.90
N ASN A 55 5.48 -11.24 -2.04
CA ASN A 55 4.77 -10.00 -2.30
C ASN A 55 5.77 -8.84 -2.41
N GLY A 56 5.34 -7.76 -3.04
CA GLY A 56 6.00 -6.48 -2.86
C GLY A 56 5.88 -6.00 -1.42
N GLU A 57 6.89 -5.29 -0.95
CA GLU A 57 6.86 -4.69 0.38
C GLU A 57 5.83 -3.55 0.43
N ASN A 58 5.23 -3.36 1.59
CA ASN A 58 4.32 -2.23 1.82
C ASN A 58 5.12 -0.92 1.79
N GLY A 59 4.52 0.11 1.21
CA GLY A 59 4.98 1.48 1.33
C GLY A 59 4.94 1.92 2.80
N LYS A 60 5.97 2.67 3.21
CA LYS A 60 5.99 3.35 4.50
C LYS A 60 5.09 4.58 4.48
N ASP A 61 4.37 4.79 5.57
CA ASP A 61 3.60 6.02 5.79
C ASP A 61 4.54 7.23 5.84
N GLY A 62 4.00 8.38 5.44
CA GLY A 62 4.65 9.67 5.56
C GLY A 62 4.53 10.20 6.99
N ASP A 63 5.59 10.87 7.42
CA ASP A 63 5.61 11.61 8.68
C ASP A 63 4.68 12.82 8.64
N ASN A 64 4.01 13.06 9.77
CA ASN A 64 3.22 14.27 10.00
C ASN A 64 4.12 15.50 10.08
N GLY A 65 3.64 16.62 9.55
CA GLY A 65 4.20 17.94 9.82
C GLY A 65 3.91 18.37 11.25
N LYS A 66 4.85 19.11 11.85
CA LYS A 66 4.67 19.64 13.21
C LYS A 66 3.78 20.88 13.18
N SER A 67 2.94 21.04 14.19
CA SER A 67 2.20 22.29 14.39
C SER A 67 3.16 23.43 14.71
N SER A 68 2.78 24.65 14.32
CA SER A 68 3.46 25.88 14.72
C SER A 68 3.36 26.13 16.21
N GLY A 69 4.31 26.90 16.73
CA GLY A 69 4.17 27.57 18.03
C GLY A 69 3.16 28.72 17.97
N SER A 70 2.83 29.28 19.13
CA SER A 70 2.02 30.51 19.24
C SER A 70 2.83 31.64 19.87
N LEU A 71 2.56 32.89 19.46
CA LEU A 71 3.17 34.08 20.03
C LEU A 71 2.15 34.82 20.89
N VAL A 72 2.51 35.10 22.14
CA VAL A 72 1.73 35.95 23.04
C VAL A 72 2.54 37.19 23.39
N ILE A 73 2.04 38.39 23.08
CA ILE A 73 2.66 39.66 23.47
C ILE A 73 1.76 40.32 24.50
N CYS A 74 2.31 40.62 25.66
CA CYS A 74 1.61 41.22 26.77
C CYS A 74 2.38 42.47 27.22
N ALA A 75 1.93 43.63 26.76
CA ALA A 75 2.62 44.90 27.00
C ALA A 75 1.66 46.09 27.06
N SER A 76 1.99 47.09 27.87
CA SER A 76 1.22 48.34 27.92
C SER A 76 1.53 49.26 26.75
N GLU A 77 2.76 49.18 26.23
CA GLU A 77 3.21 49.95 25.08
C GLU A 77 4.06 49.07 24.16
N ILE A 78 3.82 49.15 22.85
CA ILE A 78 4.63 48.51 21.81
C ILE A 78 5.09 49.61 20.85
N THR A 79 6.39 49.80 20.70
CA THR A 79 6.99 50.80 19.81
C THR A 79 7.44 50.15 18.50
N ASN A 80 7.10 50.76 17.37
CA ASN A 80 7.35 50.30 15.99
C ASN A 80 6.86 48.86 15.69
N PRO A 81 5.61 48.50 16.02
CA PRO A 81 5.08 47.15 15.79
C PRO A 81 5.15 46.67 14.34
N GLU A 82 5.10 47.59 13.37
CA GLU A 82 5.22 47.33 11.94
C GLU A 82 6.57 46.72 11.54
N ASN A 83 7.59 46.88 12.39
CA ASN A 83 8.90 46.29 12.19
C ASN A 83 8.96 44.81 12.61
N LEU A 84 7.89 44.26 13.20
CA LEU A 84 7.81 42.84 13.54
C LEU A 84 7.05 42.05 12.49
N ASN A 85 7.72 41.05 11.93
CA ASN A 85 7.12 40.03 11.09
C ASN A 85 7.01 38.71 11.86
N VAL A 86 5.82 38.12 11.93
CA VAL A 86 5.58 36.87 12.67
C VAL A 86 5.17 35.78 11.71
N ILE A 87 5.85 34.63 11.75
CA ILE A 87 5.56 33.46 10.91
C ILE A 87 5.16 32.29 11.81
N LEU A 88 3.93 31.80 11.62
CA LEU A 88 3.25 30.81 12.45
C LEU A 88 2.70 29.65 11.60
N ASN A 89 3.45 29.21 10.60
CA ASN A 89 2.99 28.18 9.67
C ASN A 89 3.12 26.79 10.28
N GLY A 90 2.10 25.94 10.13
CA GLY A 90 2.26 24.50 10.37
C GLY A 90 3.18 23.89 9.32
N GLY A 91 3.98 22.90 9.69
CA GLY A 91 4.82 22.16 8.75
C GLY A 91 3.99 21.25 7.85
N ASP A 92 4.44 21.02 6.63
CA ASP A 92 3.76 20.12 5.69
C ASP A 92 3.95 18.65 6.12
N GLY A 93 2.92 17.84 5.95
CA GLY A 93 3.04 16.38 6.04
C GLY A 93 3.79 15.82 4.83
N SER A 94 4.57 14.77 5.03
CA SER A 94 5.28 14.11 3.94
C SER A 94 4.39 13.08 3.24
N ASN A 95 4.66 12.80 1.96
CA ASN A 95 3.91 11.80 1.22
C ASN A 95 4.21 10.39 1.74
N GLY A 96 3.21 9.51 1.65
CA GLY A 96 3.42 8.09 1.79
C GLY A 96 4.21 7.52 0.62
N GLN A 97 4.89 6.40 0.86
CA GLN A 97 5.64 5.68 -0.15
C GLN A 97 4.73 4.74 -0.95
N ASP A 98 5.00 4.54 -2.24
CA ASP A 98 4.30 3.54 -3.04
C ASP A 98 4.63 2.11 -2.57
N GLY A 99 3.67 1.21 -2.67
CA GLY A 99 3.88 -0.21 -2.46
C GLY A 99 4.75 -0.84 -3.55
N GLY A 100 5.58 -1.81 -3.17
CA GLY A 100 6.36 -2.62 -4.10
C GLY A 100 5.45 -3.50 -4.96
N ASN A 101 5.84 -3.80 -6.20
CA ASN A 101 5.10 -4.75 -7.02
C ASN A 101 5.38 -6.19 -6.58
N GLY A 102 4.39 -7.06 -6.71
CA GLY A 102 4.57 -8.49 -6.61
C GLY A 102 5.34 -9.07 -7.80
N LEU A 103 6.04 -10.18 -7.57
CA LEU A 103 6.79 -10.86 -8.63
C LEU A 103 5.85 -11.73 -9.48
N ASN A 104 6.01 -11.74 -10.80
CA ASN A 104 5.27 -12.67 -11.65
C ASN A 104 5.59 -14.14 -11.32
N GLY A 105 4.58 -14.99 -11.42
CA GLY A 105 4.73 -16.42 -11.30
C GLY A 105 5.51 -17.03 -12.48
N LYS A 106 6.16 -18.17 -12.24
CA LYS A 106 6.82 -18.93 -13.32
C LYS A 106 5.82 -19.85 -13.99
N ASN A 107 5.83 -19.87 -15.31
CA ASN A 107 5.09 -20.85 -16.09
C ASN A 107 5.60 -22.27 -15.78
N GLY A 108 4.67 -23.22 -15.75
CA GLY A 108 4.96 -24.63 -15.73
C GLY A 108 5.59 -25.10 -17.05
N VAL A 109 6.36 -26.18 -16.98
CA VAL A 109 7.05 -26.75 -18.12
C VAL A 109 6.28 -27.96 -18.62
N GLY A 110 5.93 -27.95 -19.91
CA GLY A 110 5.45 -29.15 -20.61
C GLY A 110 6.56 -30.20 -20.72
N LYS A 111 6.28 -31.46 -20.35
CA LYS A 111 7.16 -32.56 -20.70
C LYS A 111 6.83 -33.00 -22.12
N LYS A 112 7.71 -32.65 -23.08
CA LYS A 112 7.64 -33.13 -24.47
C LYS A 112 7.24 -34.62 -24.50
N PHE A 113 6.00 -34.89 -24.93
CA PHE A 113 5.35 -36.21 -24.88
C PHE A 113 6.22 -37.34 -25.46
N LYS A 114 7.09 -37.01 -26.44
CA LYS A 114 8.06 -37.91 -27.09
C LYS A 114 9.09 -38.55 -26.14
N LYS A 115 9.47 -37.90 -25.03
CA LYS A 115 10.46 -38.42 -24.08
C LYS A 115 9.83 -39.26 -22.95
N ALA A 116 8.57 -38.99 -22.61
CA ALA A 116 7.85 -39.70 -21.55
C ALA A 116 7.39 -41.10 -21.99
N PHE A 117 7.13 -41.28 -23.29
CA PHE A 117 6.75 -42.55 -23.89
C PHE A 117 7.75 -42.88 -25.01
N GLY A 118 8.84 -43.57 -24.65
CA GLY A 118 9.94 -43.90 -25.56
C GLY A 118 9.45 -44.41 -26.92
N PHE A 119 9.96 -43.81 -27.99
CA PHE A 119 9.63 -44.17 -29.36
C PHE A 119 9.94 -45.66 -29.59
N GLY A 120 8.92 -46.43 -29.97
CA GLY A 120 9.03 -47.87 -30.27
C GLY A 120 8.04 -48.74 -29.49
N THR A 121 7.57 -48.29 -28.34
CA THR A 121 6.47 -48.98 -27.66
C THR A 121 5.15 -48.55 -28.29
N LYS A 122 4.61 -49.39 -29.20
CA LYS A 122 3.16 -49.36 -29.47
C LYS A 122 2.47 -49.43 -28.11
N LEU A 123 1.87 -48.34 -27.68
CA LEU A 123 1.10 -48.26 -26.44
C LEU A 123 -0.16 -49.12 -26.65
N LYS A 124 0.02 -50.44 -26.60
CA LYS A 124 -1.04 -51.42 -26.58
C LYS A 124 -1.63 -51.33 -25.17
N LEU A 125 -2.48 -50.32 -24.94
CA LEU A 125 -3.44 -50.35 -23.87
C LEU A 125 -4.28 -51.61 -24.10
N LYS A 126 -3.89 -52.72 -23.47
CA LYS A 126 -4.66 -53.96 -23.52
C LYS A 126 -6.03 -53.62 -22.95
N THR A 127 -7.06 -53.91 -23.74
CA THR A 127 -8.49 -53.63 -23.50
C THR A 127 -8.96 -54.05 -22.09
N ALA A 128 -8.29 -55.02 -21.47
CA ALA A 128 -8.58 -55.52 -20.13
C ALA A 128 -8.37 -54.52 -18.97
N VAL A 129 -7.43 -53.56 -19.07
CA VAL A 129 -7.20 -52.60 -17.97
C VAL A 129 -8.26 -51.49 -17.94
N ILE A 130 -8.91 -51.22 -19.08
CA ILE A 130 -9.89 -50.13 -19.21
C ILE A 130 -11.30 -50.62 -18.84
N GLY A 131 -11.61 -51.92 -19.00
CA GLY A 131 -12.90 -52.50 -18.62
C GLY A 131 -13.25 -52.29 -17.13
N ASN A 132 -12.26 -52.38 -16.24
CA ASN A 132 -12.48 -52.18 -14.79
C ASN A 132 -12.62 -50.72 -14.36
N ILE A 133 -12.32 -49.75 -15.24
CA ILE A 133 -12.57 -48.32 -14.97
C ILE A 133 -14.07 -48.00 -15.14
N ILE A 134 -14.82 -48.83 -15.87
CA ILE A 134 -16.15 -48.48 -16.39
C ILE A 134 -17.30 -49.18 -15.64
N LEU A 135 -17.06 -50.25 -14.86
CA LEU A 135 -18.14 -51.13 -14.38
C LEU A 135 -18.26 -51.37 -12.86
N GLY A 136 -17.56 -50.66 -11.99
CA GLY A 136 -17.65 -50.90 -10.54
C GLY A 136 -17.76 -49.64 -9.70
N GLY A 137 -18.95 -49.35 -9.17
CA GLY A 137 -19.22 -48.29 -8.20
C GLY A 137 -18.70 -48.59 -6.79
N LEU A 138 -17.38 -48.76 -6.62
CA LEU A 138 -16.73 -48.82 -5.31
C LEU A 138 -15.43 -47.98 -5.31
N PRO A 139 -15.14 -47.23 -4.23
CA PRO A 139 -13.92 -46.45 -4.10
C PRO A 139 -12.75 -47.37 -3.74
N GLY A 140 -12.20 -48.07 -4.74
CA GLY A 140 -11.00 -48.88 -4.64
C GLY A 140 -9.88 -48.32 -5.50
N ILE A 141 -8.72 -48.09 -4.90
CA ILE A 141 -7.50 -47.54 -5.51
C ILE A 141 -7.15 -48.28 -6.81
N LEU A 142 -7.16 -47.57 -7.95
CA LEU A 142 -6.78 -48.05 -9.27
C LEU A 142 -5.28 -48.38 -9.34
N ARG A 143 -4.92 -49.66 -9.41
CA ARG A 143 -3.66 -50.12 -10.02
C ARG A 143 -3.92 -50.49 -11.47
N ALA A 144 -3.61 -49.59 -12.39
CA ALA A 144 -3.43 -49.96 -13.79
C ALA A 144 -2.20 -50.87 -13.89
N ARG A 145 -2.36 -52.16 -14.23
CA ARG A 145 -1.23 -52.99 -14.69
C ARG A 145 -0.85 -52.54 -16.10
N TYR A 146 -0.17 -51.40 -16.16
CA TYR A 146 0.83 -51.14 -17.19
C TYR A 146 1.97 -52.15 -16.95
N ASN A 147 2.72 -52.55 -17.99
CA ASN A 147 4.00 -53.23 -17.71
C ASN A 147 4.85 -52.24 -16.90
N GLU A 148 4.94 -52.50 -15.60
CA GLU A 148 5.45 -51.62 -14.55
C GLU A 148 6.97 -51.38 -14.68
N SER A 149 7.61 -51.88 -15.74
CA SER A 149 9.07 -51.91 -15.88
C SER A 149 9.70 -50.60 -16.38
N GLN A 150 8.92 -49.54 -16.68
CA GLN A 150 9.51 -48.29 -17.24
C GLN A 150 8.81 -46.97 -16.85
N ALA A 151 7.59 -46.97 -16.31
CA ALA A 151 6.86 -45.73 -16.01
C ALA A 151 6.72 -45.52 -14.50
N ASN A 152 7.33 -44.45 -13.97
CA ASN A 152 7.23 -44.10 -12.56
C ASN A 152 5.77 -43.82 -12.17
N ALA A 153 5.31 -44.37 -11.04
CA ALA A 153 3.92 -44.25 -10.54
C ALA A 153 3.40 -42.79 -10.41
N THR A 154 4.30 -41.81 -10.34
CA THR A 154 4.01 -40.37 -10.33
C THR A 154 3.52 -39.83 -11.68
N ASP A 155 3.94 -40.41 -12.81
CA ASP A 155 3.54 -39.95 -14.15
C ASP A 155 2.11 -40.40 -14.50
N ILE A 156 1.65 -41.55 -13.95
CA ILE A 156 0.29 -42.06 -14.15
C ILE A 156 -0.76 -41.13 -13.52
N LYS A 157 -0.45 -40.47 -12.40
CA LYS A 157 -1.36 -39.52 -11.73
C LYS A 157 -1.61 -38.22 -12.53
N ARG A 158 -0.77 -37.92 -13.53
CA ARG A 158 -0.85 -36.69 -14.35
C ARG A 158 -1.53 -36.88 -15.70
N LEU A 159 -1.87 -38.13 -16.03
CA LEU A 159 -2.55 -38.49 -17.26
C LEU A 159 -4.06 -38.25 -17.14
N LYS A 160 -4.62 -37.36 -17.96
CA LYS A 160 -6.07 -37.17 -18.04
C LYS A 160 -6.55 -37.50 -19.45
N VAL A 161 -7.49 -38.44 -19.55
CA VAL A 161 -8.05 -38.88 -20.83
C VAL A 161 -9.40 -38.18 -21.02
N PHE A 162 -9.56 -37.48 -22.13
CA PHE A 162 -10.79 -36.80 -22.51
C PHE A 162 -11.34 -37.42 -23.80
N SER A 163 -12.64 -37.71 -23.83
CA SER A 163 -13.34 -38.20 -25.02
C SER A 163 -14.50 -37.27 -25.35
N THR A 164 -14.61 -36.84 -26.60
CA THR A 164 -15.73 -36.03 -27.08
C THR A 164 -16.71 -36.90 -27.88
N HIS A 165 -18.00 -36.82 -27.53
CA HIS A 165 -19.04 -37.57 -28.22
C HIS A 165 -19.78 -36.69 -29.24
N LYS A 166 -19.46 -36.87 -30.54
CA LYS A 166 -20.40 -36.81 -31.67
C LYS A 166 -19.68 -37.38 -32.91
N TRP A 167 -20.19 -38.49 -33.43
CA TRP A 167 -20.06 -39.10 -34.77
C TRP A 167 -18.68 -39.33 -35.42
N SER A 168 -17.57 -38.78 -34.91
CA SER A 168 -16.21 -39.22 -35.27
C SER A 168 -15.29 -39.17 -34.03
N SER A 169 -15.34 -40.23 -33.22
CA SER A 169 -14.77 -40.17 -31.87
C SER A 169 -13.23 -40.19 -31.88
N HIS A 170 -12.64 -39.02 -31.71
CA HIS A 170 -11.24 -38.85 -31.36
C HIS A 170 -11.16 -38.72 -29.84
N SER A 171 -10.29 -39.52 -29.22
CA SER A 171 -9.93 -39.34 -27.82
C SER A 171 -8.67 -38.48 -27.76
N MET A 172 -8.55 -37.61 -26.77
CA MET A 172 -7.32 -36.85 -26.51
C MET A 172 -6.81 -37.25 -25.14
N ILE A 173 -5.54 -37.63 -25.10
CA ILE A 173 -4.79 -37.68 -23.86
C ILE A 173 -4.17 -36.31 -23.67
N VAL A 174 -4.52 -35.64 -22.57
CA VAL A 174 -3.80 -34.47 -22.13
C VAL A 174 -2.88 -34.92 -21.00
N TYR A 175 -1.58 -34.75 -21.22
CA TYR A 175 -0.57 -34.92 -20.21
C TYR A 175 -0.31 -33.57 -19.55
N GLN A 176 -0.62 -33.47 -18.27
CA GLN A 176 -0.34 -32.24 -17.53
C GLN A 176 1.16 -32.16 -17.25
N GLY A 177 1.80 -31.10 -17.74
CA GLY A 177 3.16 -30.71 -17.37
C GLY A 177 3.23 -30.25 -15.92
N THR A 178 4.27 -29.51 -15.54
CA THR A 178 4.32 -28.95 -14.18
C THR A 178 3.30 -27.83 -14.01
N ALA A 179 2.85 -27.62 -12.79
CA ALA A 179 1.99 -26.47 -12.50
C ALA A 179 2.78 -25.16 -12.69
N GLY A 180 2.08 -24.11 -13.11
CA GLY A 180 2.57 -22.74 -12.99
C GLY A 180 2.57 -22.32 -11.51
N SER A 181 3.34 -21.30 -11.20
CA SER A 181 3.41 -20.75 -9.86
C SER A 181 2.51 -19.51 -9.78
N PRO A 182 1.78 -19.25 -8.69
CA PRO A 182 1.14 -17.94 -8.51
C PRO A 182 2.14 -16.79 -8.55
N GLY A 183 1.67 -15.61 -8.95
CA GLY A 183 2.36 -14.34 -8.76
C GLY A 183 2.30 -13.89 -7.30
N GLY A 184 3.23 -13.04 -6.88
CA GLY A 184 3.16 -12.36 -5.59
C GLY A 184 2.17 -11.19 -5.64
N HIS A 185 1.61 -10.81 -4.50
CA HIS A 185 0.76 -9.62 -4.41
C HIS A 185 1.59 -8.34 -4.41
N GLY A 186 1.01 -7.24 -4.88
CA GLY A 186 1.55 -5.91 -4.65
C GLY A 186 1.51 -5.56 -3.16
N GLY A 187 2.50 -4.80 -2.70
CA GLY A 187 2.48 -4.19 -1.38
C GLY A 187 1.43 -3.09 -1.29
N LEU A 188 0.89 -2.88 -0.10
CA LEU A 188 0.01 -1.77 0.19
C LEU A 188 0.77 -0.44 0.08
N ASN A 189 0.05 0.66 -0.13
CA ASN A 189 0.65 1.98 -0.15
C ASN A 189 0.90 2.46 1.29
N GLY A 190 1.87 3.36 1.44
CA GLY A 190 1.99 4.20 2.60
C GLY A 190 1.01 5.37 2.51
N ARG A 191 0.48 5.80 3.65
CA ARG A 191 -0.39 6.97 3.76
C ARG A 191 0.40 8.26 3.82
N GLY A 192 -0.17 9.36 3.35
CA GLY A 192 0.39 10.69 3.55
C GLY A 192 0.30 11.11 5.02
N GLY A 193 1.34 11.80 5.49
CA GLY A 193 1.32 12.44 6.81
C GLY A 193 0.39 13.65 6.82
N TYR A 194 -0.21 13.93 7.97
CA TYR A 194 -1.01 15.14 8.16
C TYR A 194 -0.13 16.40 8.23
N GLY A 195 -0.63 17.50 7.67
CA GLY A 195 -0.04 18.81 7.87
C GLY A 195 -0.24 19.32 9.29
N GLY A 196 0.75 20.03 9.80
CA GLY A 196 0.72 20.67 11.11
C GLY A 196 -0.28 21.82 11.17
N LYS A 197 -0.79 22.12 12.36
CA LYS A 197 -1.70 23.25 12.56
C LYS A 197 -0.95 24.57 12.66
N LYS A 198 -1.55 25.62 12.11
CA LYS A 198 -1.06 26.98 12.23
C LYS A 198 -1.11 27.49 13.67
N GLY A 199 -0.22 28.42 13.97
CA GLY A 199 -0.10 29.05 15.27
C GLY A 199 -1.01 30.27 15.39
N ASN A 200 -1.17 30.75 16.62
CA ASN A 200 -1.94 31.96 16.90
C ASN A 200 -1.03 33.08 17.40
N LEU A 201 -1.31 34.31 16.95
CA LEU A 201 -0.80 35.52 17.57
C LEU A 201 -1.87 36.05 18.52
N THR A 202 -1.49 36.32 19.77
CA THR A 202 -2.36 37.00 20.74
C THR A 202 -1.64 38.20 21.30
N ILE A 203 -2.23 39.38 21.15
CA ILE A 203 -1.69 40.61 21.70
C ILE A 203 -2.65 41.10 22.79
N LEU A 204 -2.11 41.26 24.00
CA LEU A 204 -2.80 41.80 25.14
C LEU A 204 -2.19 43.17 25.43
N ASN A 205 -2.74 44.21 24.82
CA ASN A 205 -2.34 45.60 25.02
C ASN A 205 -3.39 46.37 25.82
N VAL A 206 -2.94 47.14 26.81
CA VAL A 206 -3.79 47.97 27.68
C VAL A 206 -4.54 49.05 26.91
N SER A 207 -3.94 49.57 25.82
CA SER A 207 -4.55 50.64 25.02
C SER A 207 -5.69 50.17 24.10
N ASN A 208 -5.90 48.84 23.93
CA ASN A 208 -6.86 48.26 22.99
C ASN A 208 -6.76 48.78 21.53
N ALA A 209 -5.67 49.47 21.18
CA ALA A 209 -5.46 49.95 19.83
C ALA A 209 -5.09 48.79 18.90
N ASP A 210 -5.53 48.85 17.64
CA ASP A 210 -5.08 47.93 16.60
C ASP A 210 -3.58 48.12 16.38
N ILE A 211 -2.83 47.03 16.47
CA ILE A 211 -1.37 47.03 16.38
C ILE A 211 -0.98 46.40 15.04
N PRO A 212 -0.38 47.15 14.11
CA PRO A 212 -0.09 46.67 12.77
C PRO A 212 1.14 45.74 12.76
N ILE A 213 0.99 44.52 13.27
CA ILE A 213 2.02 43.47 13.16
C ILE A 213 1.72 42.63 11.93
N LYS A 214 2.73 42.41 11.08
CA LYS A 214 2.58 41.52 9.92
C LYS A 214 2.61 40.06 10.40
N VAL A 215 1.58 39.29 10.03
CA VAL A 215 1.46 37.89 10.42
C VAL A 215 1.23 37.01 9.20
N GLU A 216 2.03 35.94 9.11
CA GLU A 216 1.82 34.82 8.21
C GLU A 216 1.44 33.59 9.05
N SER A 217 0.29 32.97 8.78
CA SER A 217 -0.19 31.81 9.54
C SER A 217 -1.08 30.93 8.67
N ASN A 218 -0.51 29.82 8.23
CA ASN A 218 -1.16 28.82 7.37
C ASN A 218 -1.06 27.41 7.98
N ASP A 219 -2.10 26.60 7.81
CA ASP A 219 -2.02 25.17 8.12
C ASP A 219 -1.06 24.52 7.11
N GLY A 220 -0.28 23.55 7.57
CA GLY A 220 0.52 22.71 6.69
C GLY A 220 -0.37 21.85 5.79
N LYS A 221 0.14 21.52 4.62
CA LYS A 221 -0.55 20.63 3.67
C LYS A 221 -0.40 19.19 4.11
N ASN A 222 -1.45 18.40 3.89
CA ASN A 222 -1.33 16.95 4.04
C ASN A 222 -0.46 16.38 2.91
N GLY A 223 0.37 15.40 3.26
CA GLY A 223 1.02 14.54 2.29
C GLY A 223 0.00 13.73 1.51
N LYS A 224 0.37 13.31 0.31
CA LYS A 224 -0.43 12.39 -0.50
C LYS A 224 -0.14 10.96 -0.09
N ASP A 225 -1.16 10.11 -0.15
CA ASP A 225 -0.98 8.67 -0.09
C ASP A 225 -0.16 8.20 -1.29
N GLY A 226 0.67 7.18 -1.09
CA GLY A 226 1.35 6.48 -2.18
C GLY A 226 0.38 5.63 -3.00
N GLU A 227 0.86 5.06 -4.09
CA GLU A 227 0.12 4.11 -4.90
C GLU A 227 0.30 2.67 -4.42
N HIS A 228 -0.73 1.84 -4.60
CA HIS A 228 -0.61 0.40 -4.35
C HIS A 228 0.36 -0.25 -5.33
N GLY A 229 1.12 -1.22 -4.83
CA GLY A 229 1.90 -2.12 -5.67
C GLY A 229 1.01 -2.92 -6.60
N LYS A 230 1.53 -3.24 -7.79
CA LYS A 230 0.82 -4.11 -8.73
C LYS A 230 1.03 -5.57 -8.36
N ASP A 231 -0.02 -6.38 -8.44
CA ASP A 231 0.09 -7.82 -8.34
C ASP A 231 0.90 -8.40 -9.50
N GLY A 232 1.69 -9.43 -9.19
CA GLY A 232 2.34 -10.26 -10.17
C GLY A 232 1.30 -11.12 -10.91
N ILE A 233 1.58 -11.38 -12.18
CA ILE A 233 0.74 -12.26 -13.01
C ILE A 233 1.04 -13.71 -12.66
N ASP A 234 0.01 -14.52 -12.46
CA ASP A 234 0.16 -15.96 -12.25
C ASP A 234 0.81 -16.66 -13.46
N GLY A 235 1.73 -17.58 -13.17
CA GLY A 235 2.30 -18.47 -14.16
C GLY A 235 1.27 -19.48 -14.65
N HIS A 236 1.28 -19.77 -15.94
CA HIS A 236 0.40 -20.76 -16.54
C HIS A 236 0.90 -22.19 -16.30
N ASP A 237 -0.01 -23.14 -16.09
CA ASP A 237 0.32 -24.57 -16.08
C ASP A 237 0.92 -25.01 -17.43
N GLY A 238 1.96 -25.84 -17.40
CA GLY A 238 2.47 -26.50 -18.60
C GLY A 238 1.54 -27.63 -19.02
N TRP A 239 1.20 -27.72 -20.31
CA TRP A 239 0.34 -28.79 -20.84
C TRP A 239 0.96 -29.41 -22.09
N ASP A 240 0.87 -30.72 -22.21
CA ASP A 240 1.16 -31.47 -23.44
C ASP A 240 -0.08 -32.27 -23.85
N VAL A 241 -0.45 -32.23 -25.13
CA VAL A 241 -1.62 -32.98 -25.63
C VAL A 241 -1.17 -34.00 -26.67
N ALA A 242 -1.62 -35.24 -26.50
CA ALA A 242 -1.50 -36.31 -27.47
C ALA A 242 -2.89 -36.79 -27.89
N CYS A 243 -3.22 -36.70 -29.18
CA CYS A 243 -4.48 -37.23 -29.71
C CYS A 243 -4.40 -38.75 -29.90
N ILE A 244 -5.31 -39.51 -29.29
CA ILE A 244 -5.52 -40.93 -29.54
C ILE A 244 -6.81 -41.14 -30.32
N LYS A 245 -6.67 -41.55 -31.57
CA LYS A 245 -7.81 -41.85 -32.44
C LYS A 245 -8.48 -43.18 -32.06
N LYS A 246 -9.37 -43.18 -31.05
CA LYS A 246 -10.44 -44.19 -30.90
C LYS A 246 -11.55 -43.78 -29.94
N SER A 247 -12.70 -44.42 -30.12
CA SER A 247 -14.05 -44.01 -29.75
C SER A 247 -14.58 -44.60 -28.44
N PHE A 248 -14.85 -43.80 -27.40
CA PHE A 248 -15.63 -44.26 -26.22
C PHE A 248 -16.48 -43.16 -25.56
N GLY A 249 -17.57 -43.58 -24.91
CA GLY A 249 -18.76 -42.80 -24.57
C GLY A 249 -18.70 -41.89 -23.33
N ARG A 250 -19.90 -41.59 -22.80
CA ARG A 250 -20.27 -40.45 -21.94
C ARG A 250 -19.32 -40.22 -20.76
N LEU A 251 -18.60 -39.10 -20.77
CA LEU A 251 -17.97 -38.51 -19.59
C LEU A 251 -18.43 -37.04 -19.44
N ARG A 252 -18.94 -36.71 -18.25
CA ARG A 252 -19.28 -35.36 -17.81
C ARG A 252 -18.41 -35.03 -16.60
N LYS A 253 -17.38 -34.21 -16.81
CA LYS A 253 -16.79 -33.23 -15.86
C LYS A 253 -15.51 -32.66 -16.49
N TYR A 254 -15.41 -31.33 -16.54
CA TYR A 254 -14.29 -30.62 -17.15
C TYR A 254 -13.81 -29.52 -16.19
N GLY A 255 -12.63 -29.70 -15.59
CA GLY A 255 -11.97 -28.81 -14.61
C GLY A 255 -10.88 -29.56 -13.83
N LYS A 256 -9.79 -28.89 -13.40
CA LYS A 256 -8.73 -29.50 -12.54
C LYS A 256 -9.26 -29.72 -11.11
N PHE A 257 -10.22 -28.89 -10.71
CA PHE A 257 -10.87 -28.82 -9.39
C PHE A 257 -12.37 -28.51 -9.55
N ASN A 258 -13.16 -28.63 -8.47
CA ASN A 258 -14.61 -28.39 -8.49
C ASN A 258 -15.00 -26.93 -8.83
N ASN A 259 -14.03 -26.01 -8.85
CA ASN A 259 -14.15 -24.56 -9.04
C ASN A 259 -13.58 -24.06 -10.39
N GLU A 260 -13.38 -24.94 -11.38
CA GLU A 260 -12.94 -24.55 -12.73
C GLU A 260 -13.74 -25.25 -13.82
N LYS A 261 -13.88 -24.61 -14.98
CA LYS A 261 -14.40 -25.24 -16.20
C LYS A 261 -13.39 -25.14 -17.34
N LEU A 262 -12.99 -26.28 -17.91
CA LEU A 262 -12.22 -26.29 -19.16
C LEU A 262 -13.16 -26.11 -20.35
N LYS A 263 -12.87 -25.13 -21.21
CA LYS A 263 -13.53 -24.93 -22.50
C LYS A 263 -12.52 -25.22 -23.61
N ILE A 264 -12.79 -26.25 -24.41
CA ILE A 264 -12.04 -26.50 -25.64
C ILE A 264 -12.67 -25.66 -26.75
N ILE A 265 -11.87 -24.82 -27.40
CA ILE A 265 -12.27 -24.02 -28.56
C ILE A 265 -11.51 -24.58 -29.76
N ILE A 266 -12.24 -25.09 -30.75
CA ILE A 266 -11.64 -25.50 -32.03
C ILE A 266 -11.53 -24.26 -32.91
N THR A 267 -10.36 -24.04 -33.50
CA THR A 267 -10.07 -22.94 -34.43
C THR A 267 -9.32 -23.47 -35.64
N ASP A 268 -9.43 -22.78 -36.76
CA ASP A 268 -8.69 -23.01 -38.00
C ASP A 268 -7.34 -22.28 -38.03
N LYS A 269 -7.08 -21.39 -37.06
CA LYS A 269 -5.86 -20.59 -36.97
C LYS A 269 -4.86 -21.21 -35.98
N GLU A 270 -3.62 -21.31 -36.41
CA GLU A 270 -2.50 -21.59 -35.53
C GLU A 270 -2.17 -20.34 -34.71
N ASP A 271 -2.14 -20.49 -33.39
CA ASP A 271 -1.70 -19.49 -32.42
C ASP A 271 -0.82 -20.20 -31.37
N LYS A 272 0.00 -19.43 -30.65
CA LYS A 272 0.98 -19.93 -29.65
C LYS A 272 0.35 -20.80 -28.56
N ASP A 273 -0.95 -20.61 -28.28
CA ASP A 273 -1.71 -21.34 -27.26
C ASP A 273 -2.59 -22.46 -27.84
N THR A 274 -2.43 -22.77 -29.13
CA THR A 274 -3.26 -23.76 -29.83
C THR A 274 -2.45 -25.01 -30.16
N VAL A 275 -3.12 -26.16 -30.12
CA VAL A 275 -2.50 -27.44 -30.49
C VAL A 275 -3.16 -27.96 -31.76
N TYR A 276 -2.37 -28.36 -32.76
CA TYR A 276 -2.90 -28.97 -33.97
C TYR A 276 -3.73 -30.22 -33.62
N VAL A 277 -4.97 -30.24 -34.12
CA VAL A 277 -5.93 -31.34 -33.98
C VAL A 277 -6.37 -31.77 -35.36
N LYS A 278 -6.11 -33.03 -35.70
CA LYS A 278 -6.64 -33.65 -36.92
C LYS A 278 -8.11 -33.98 -36.72
N SER A 279 -9.00 -33.02 -36.97
CA SER A 279 -10.45 -33.23 -36.96
C SER A 279 -10.94 -33.67 -38.34
N LYS A 280 -11.86 -34.63 -38.40
CA LYS A 280 -12.55 -35.02 -39.64
C LYS A 280 -13.82 -34.22 -39.91
N ASP A 281 -14.34 -33.53 -38.89
CA ASP A 281 -15.63 -32.85 -38.95
C ASP A 281 -15.52 -31.42 -39.50
N VAL A 282 -14.29 -30.93 -39.66
CA VAL A 282 -13.98 -29.71 -40.41
C VAL A 282 -13.54 -30.20 -41.78
N GLY A 283 -14.25 -29.81 -42.84
CA GLY A 283 -14.22 -30.46 -44.17
C GLY A 283 -12.83 -30.89 -44.68
N ARG A 284 -12.83 -31.93 -45.53
CA ARG A 284 -11.62 -32.56 -46.09
C ARG A 284 -10.58 -31.52 -46.54
N GLY A 285 -9.54 -31.30 -45.73
CA GLY A 285 -8.36 -30.50 -46.09
C GLY A 285 -7.96 -29.42 -45.09
N SER A 286 -8.85 -28.97 -44.21
CA SER A 286 -8.54 -27.86 -43.30
C SER A 286 -7.66 -28.31 -42.13
N GLN A 287 -6.54 -27.62 -41.90
CA GLN A 287 -5.83 -27.73 -40.63
C GLN A 287 -6.72 -27.20 -39.51
N CYS A 288 -6.81 -27.90 -38.39
CA CYS A 288 -7.55 -27.44 -37.22
C CYS A 288 -6.65 -27.47 -36.01
N TYR A 289 -6.92 -26.57 -35.09
CA TYR A 289 -6.20 -26.41 -33.85
C TYR A 289 -7.22 -26.34 -32.70
N ALA A 290 -6.83 -26.75 -31.51
CA ALA A 290 -7.62 -26.62 -30.30
C ALA A 290 -6.92 -25.68 -29.32
N LYS A 291 -7.65 -24.66 -28.86
CA LYS A 291 -7.28 -23.83 -27.72
C LYS A 291 -8.00 -24.35 -26.49
N ILE A 292 -7.25 -24.73 -25.45
CA ILE A 292 -7.84 -25.10 -24.16
C ILE A 292 -7.88 -23.85 -23.29
N VAL A 293 -9.08 -23.41 -22.91
CA VAL A 293 -9.27 -22.23 -22.06
C VAL A 293 -9.78 -22.69 -20.69
N VAL A 294 -9.04 -22.37 -19.64
CA VAL A 294 -9.51 -22.55 -18.26
C VAL A 294 -10.38 -21.36 -17.90
N LYS A 295 -11.62 -21.60 -17.46
CA LYS A 295 -12.46 -20.56 -16.86
C LYS A 295 -12.53 -20.77 -15.35
N PRO A 296 -12.04 -19.82 -14.53
CA PRO A 296 -12.26 -19.86 -13.09
C PRO A 296 -13.76 -19.72 -12.80
N LEU A 297 -14.30 -20.51 -11.86
CA LEU A 297 -15.60 -20.23 -11.27
C LEU A 297 -15.40 -19.08 -10.27
N LYS A 298 -16.15 -17.98 -10.45
CA LYS A 298 -16.11 -16.84 -9.51
C LYS A 298 -16.50 -17.34 -8.12
N HIS A 299 -15.54 -17.39 -7.20
CA HIS A 299 -15.78 -17.56 -5.77
C HIS A 299 -15.52 -16.23 -5.06
N SER A 300 -16.41 -15.87 -4.14
CA SER A 300 -16.55 -14.55 -3.53
C SER A 300 -15.65 -14.30 -2.30
N THR A 301 -14.74 -15.20 -1.94
CA THR A 301 -14.22 -15.29 -0.56
C THR A 301 -12.77 -14.88 -0.33
N LEU A 302 -12.11 -14.18 -1.27
CA LEU A 302 -10.76 -13.62 -1.02
C LEU A 302 -10.76 -12.14 -0.58
N LYS A 303 -11.92 -11.48 -0.51
CA LYS A 303 -12.01 -10.03 -0.21
C LYS A 303 -12.04 -9.68 1.28
N GLU A 304 -12.34 -10.62 2.17
CA GLU A 304 -12.64 -10.29 3.58
C GLU A 304 -11.40 -9.92 4.39
N ASN A 305 -10.26 -10.58 4.18
CA ASN A 305 -9.04 -10.31 4.94
C ASN A 305 -8.35 -9.00 4.51
N GLU A 306 -8.41 -8.64 3.22
CA GLU A 306 -7.91 -7.36 2.72
C GLU A 306 -8.74 -6.18 3.25
N GLN A 307 -10.06 -6.37 3.40
CA GLN A 307 -10.95 -5.35 3.95
C GLN A 307 -10.69 -5.09 5.44
N LEU A 308 -10.35 -6.12 6.21
CA LEU A 308 -9.99 -5.99 7.63
C LEU A 308 -8.69 -5.21 7.83
N GLU A 309 -7.65 -5.46 7.01
CA GLU A 309 -6.38 -4.72 7.13
C GLU A 309 -6.53 -3.24 6.73
N VAL A 310 -7.39 -2.94 5.76
CA VAL A 310 -7.73 -1.55 5.38
C VAL A 310 -8.48 -0.83 6.51
N LEU A 311 -9.41 -1.52 7.20
CA LEU A 311 -10.14 -0.95 8.33
C LEU A 311 -9.22 -0.63 9.51
N GLU A 312 -8.37 -1.58 9.93
CA GLU A 312 -7.46 -1.39 11.06
C GLU A 312 -6.46 -0.25 10.85
N ARG A 313 -5.98 -0.06 9.62
CA ARG A 313 -5.12 1.09 9.32
C ARG A 313 -5.87 2.40 9.46
N THR A 314 -7.17 2.45 9.12
CA THR A 314 -7.98 3.68 9.13
C THR A 314 -8.16 4.26 10.53
N GLU A 315 -8.15 3.42 11.56
CA GLU A 315 -8.32 3.86 12.96
C GLU A 315 -7.04 4.42 13.61
N ARG A 316 -5.85 4.15 13.07
CA ARG A 316 -4.57 4.47 13.75
C ARG A 316 -4.01 5.88 13.51
N VAL A 317 -4.57 6.65 12.59
CA VAL A 317 -3.99 7.96 12.22
C VAL A 317 -4.89 9.08 12.73
N SER A 318 -4.64 9.54 13.97
CA SER A 318 -5.27 10.75 14.49
C SER A 318 -4.43 11.98 14.12
N ALA A 319 -5.12 13.06 13.74
CA ALA A 319 -4.46 14.30 13.37
C ALA A 319 -3.75 14.92 14.59
N PRO A 320 -2.59 15.59 14.39
CA PRO A 320 -1.92 16.30 15.47
C PRO A 320 -2.83 17.40 16.03
N GLU A 321 -3.04 17.39 17.34
CA GLU A 321 -3.79 18.44 18.03
C GLU A 321 -2.98 19.74 18.07
N ALA A 322 -3.67 20.87 17.95
CA ALA A 322 -3.05 22.17 18.11
C ALA A 322 -2.68 22.40 19.58
N ASN A 323 -1.47 22.91 19.83
CA ASN A 323 -1.05 23.34 21.16
C ASN A 323 -1.89 24.55 21.61
N LYS A 324 -2.99 24.29 22.32
CA LYS A 324 -3.82 25.34 22.93
C LYS A 324 -3.11 25.92 24.14
N VAL A 325 -2.59 27.14 23.98
CA VAL A 325 -2.11 27.94 25.11
C VAL A 325 -3.31 28.41 25.93
N ASN A 326 -3.32 28.17 27.24
CA ASN A 326 -4.40 28.63 28.13
C ASN A 326 -4.29 30.14 28.40
N LEU A 327 -4.83 30.93 27.47
CA LEU A 327 -4.78 32.41 27.49
C LEU A 327 -5.42 33.02 28.74
N ASN A 328 -6.48 32.41 29.28
CA ASN A 328 -7.16 32.88 30.49
C ASN A 328 -6.21 32.90 31.70
N SER A 329 -5.33 31.91 31.79
CA SER A 329 -4.37 31.83 32.89
C SER A 329 -3.24 32.83 32.78
N ILE A 330 -2.78 33.11 31.55
CA ILE A 330 -1.73 34.10 31.26
C ILE A 330 -2.26 35.52 31.50
N SER A 331 -3.46 35.83 30.99
CA SER A 331 -4.12 37.13 31.14
C SER A 331 -4.32 37.52 32.61
N LYS A 332 -4.87 36.61 33.43
CA LYS A 332 -5.04 36.84 34.88
C LYS A 332 -3.71 37.10 35.58
N SER A 333 -2.67 36.36 35.23
CA SER A 333 -1.33 36.52 35.82
C SER A 333 -0.73 37.89 35.46
N PHE A 334 -0.92 38.34 34.22
CA PHE A 334 -0.46 39.66 33.77
C PHE A 334 -1.22 40.82 34.40
N GLN A 335 -2.56 40.75 34.48
CA GLN A 335 -3.37 41.77 35.14
C GLN A 335 -2.90 41.98 36.58
N LYS A 336 -2.64 40.89 37.31
CA LYS A 336 -2.10 40.95 38.67
C LYS A 336 -0.72 41.63 38.72
N LEU A 337 0.11 41.40 37.71
CA LEU A 337 1.45 41.99 37.57
C LEU A 337 1.38 43.50 37.32
N CYS A 338 0.48 43.94 36.44
CA CYS A 338 0.24 45.35 36.15
C CYS A 338 -0.33 46.10 37.36
N LEU A 339 -1.24 45.46 38.10
CA LEU A 339 -1.88 46.05 39.29
C LEU A 339 -0.98 46.05 40.54
N SER A 340 0.05 45.20 40.61
CA SER A 340 1.03 45.24 41.70
C SER A 340 1.88 46.50 41.60
N SER A 341 1.84 47.36 42.61
CA SER A 341 2.45 48.70 42.60
C SER A 341 3.93 48.74 43.02
N SER A 342 4.55 47.61 43.41
CA SER A 342 5.99 47.55 43.72
C SER A 342 6.80 46.95 42.57
N ALA A 343 7.79 47.71 42.07
CA ALA A 343 8.63 47.30 40.93
C ALA A 343 9.48 46.05 41.21
N ILE A 344 9.81 45.78 42.48
CA ILE A 344 10.71 44.69 42.90
C ILE A 344 10.03 43.31 42.81
N ASN A 345 8.71 43.21 43.05
CA ASN A 345 7.99 41.93 43.00
C ASN A 345 7.60 41.50 41.58
N LYS A 346 7.76 42.37 40.57
CA LYS A 346 7.31 42.09 39.20
C LYS A 346 8.18 41.05 38.50
N THR A 347 9.49 41.13 38.67
CA THR A 347 10.45 40.29 37.91
C THR A 347 10.43 38.82 38.36
N GLU A 348 10.39 38.55 39.68
CA GLU A 348 10.26 37.19 40.21
C GLU A 348 8.94 36.54 39.81
N HIS A 349 7.84 37.30 39.82
CA HIS A 349 6.54 36.74 39.51
C HIS A 349 6.41 36.37 38.01
N VAL A 350 7.01 37.16 37.10
CA VAL A 350 7.10 36.83 35.66
C VAL A 350 7.87 35.53 35.45
N MET A 351 9.00 35.35 36.13
CA MET A 351 9.83 34.14 36.04
C MET A 351 9.10 32.89 36.57
N GLN A 352 8.34 33.01 37.66
CA GLN A 352 7.51 31.92 38.18
C GLN A 352 6.38 31.52 37.23
N VAL A 353 5.69 32.49 36.61
CA VAL A 353 4.64 32.24 35.62
C VAL A 353 5.23 31.51 34.41
N GLY A 354 6.37 31.95 33.90
CA GLY A 354 7.10 31.29 32.81
C GLY A 354 7.37 29.81 33.04
N ARG A 355 7.98 29.49 34.19
CA ARG A 355 8.29 28.10 34.58
C ARG A 355 7.05 27.22 34.70
N LYS A 356 5.92 27.77 35.16
CA LYS A 356 4.67 27.01 35.37
C LYS A 356 4.01 26.55 34.07
N TYR A 357 4.16 27.29 32.97
CA TYR A 357 3.50 26.98 31.69
C TYR A 357 4.43 26.36 30.64
N ALA A 358 5.62 25.87 31.05
CA ALA A 358 6.64 25.34 30.14
C ALA A 358 6.99 26.29 28.97
N LEU A 359 6.82 27.59 29.17
CA LEU A 359 7.19 28.62 28.19
C LEU A 359 8.69 28.89 28.35
N GLN A 360 9.44 28.89 27.24
CA GLN A 360 10.78 29.49 27.25
C GLN A 360 10.61 31.00 27.42
N VAL A 361 10.72 31.48 28.65
CA VAL A 361 10.78 32.92 28.94
C VAL A 361 12.18 33.39 28.62
N PHE A 362 12.34 33.94 27.43
CA PHE A 362 13.52 34.72 27.10
C PHE A 362 13.38 36.09 27.76
N GLY A 363 13.94 36.21 28.97
CA GLY A 363 14.30 37.51 29.51
C GLY A 363 15.54 38.01 28.80
N ILE A 364 15.42 38.46 27.55
CA ILE A 364 16.48 39.27 26.95
C ILE A 364 16.34 40.66 27.57
N ILE A 365 16.98 40.82 28.73
CA ILE A 365 17.26 42.11 29.34
C ILE A 365 18.62 42.51 28.79
N VAL A 366 18.64 43.23 27.66
CA VAL A 366 19.83 44.01 27.31
C VAL A 366 19.77 45.27 28.17
N HIS A 367 20.81 45.47 28.98
CA HIS A 367 20.97 46.64 29.84
C HIS A 367 21.07 47.93 29.02
#